data_AF-A0A392M553-F1
#
_entry.id   AF-A0A392M553-F1
#
_cell.length_a   1.000
_cell.length_b   1.000
_cell.length_c   1.000
_cell.angle_alpha   90.00
_cell.angle_beta   90.00
_cell.angle_gamma   90.00
#
_symmetry.space_group_name_H-M   'P 1'
#
loop_
_entity.id
_entity.type
_entity.pdbx_description
1 polymer ?
#
loop_
_entity_poly.entity_id
_entity_poly.type
_entity_poly.pdbx_seq_one_letter_code
_entity_poly.pdbx_strand_id
1 'polypeptide(L)'
;MQEKDWLSLVAVHSDTWLLSLAFYFGARFSFDKTDRKRLFNLINELPTVYEVVTGAAKKQVKEKSSVSNNSGSKSKSSSKARAPETQSRQPKAALQPKDEEEGLEEHEDDEHGEAMCGACGDSNGADEFWICCDICEKWFHGKCVKITPARAEHIKQYKCPSCSSNKRAR
;
A
#
# COMPACT_ATOMS: atom_id res chain seq x y z
N MET A 1 22.50 21.22 0.87
CA MET A 1 22.20 20.09 -0.03
C MET A 1 22.19 20.63 -1.46
N GLN A 2 22.77 19.95 -2.44
CA GLN A 2 22.66 20.39 -3.84
C GLN A 2 21.23 20.14 -4.33
N GLU A 3 20.74 20.95 -5.27
CA GLU A 3 19.38 20.83 -5.82
C GLU A 3 19.09 19.41 -6.34
N LYS A 4 20.08 18.80 -7.01
CA LYS A 4 20.00 17.44 -7.55
C LYS A 4 19.84 16.37 -6.47
N ASP A 5 20.53 16.54 -5.34
CA ASP A 5 20.45 15.62 -4.21
C ASP A 5 19.09 15.76 -3.50
N TRP A 6 18.60 16.99 -3.38
CA TRP A 6 17.28 17.28 -2.82
C TRP A 6 16.16 16.69 -3.68
N LEU A 7 16.20 16.90 -5.00
CA LEU A 7 15.24 16.31 -5.94
C LEU A 7 15.28 14.79 -5.92
N SER A 8 16.47 14.19 -5.80
CA SER A 8 16.64 12.74 -5.67
C SER A 8 16.00 12.21 -4.38
N LEU A 9 16.18 12.91 -3.27
CA LEU A 9 15.57 12.56 -1.99
C LEU A 9 14.04 12.62 -2.07
N VAL A 10 13.48 13.72 -2.59
CA VAL A 10 12.04 13.87 -2.81
C VAL A 10 11.49 12.77 -3.71
N ALA A 11 12.23 12.40 -4.76
CA ALA A 11 11.83 11.33 -5.67
C ALA A 11 11.74 9.96 -4.95
N VAL A 12 12.73 9.59 -4.13
CA VAL A 12 12.70 8.33 -3.36
C VAL A 12 11.52 8.29 -2.39
N HIS A 13 11.24 9.38 -1.68
CA HIS A 13 10.08 9.46 -0.79
C HIS A 13 8.75 9.42 -1.55
N SER A 14 8.72 9.98 -2.76
CA SER A 14 7.53 9.90 -3.63
C SER A 14 7.29 8.46 -4.09
N ASP A 15 8.34 7.73 -4.48
CA ASP A 15 8.25 6.32 -4.89
C ASP A 15 7.70 5.42 -3.77
N THR A 16 8.19 5.60 -2.53
CA THR A 16 7.70 4.83 -1.38
C THR A 16 6.25 5.17 -1.04
N TRP A 17 5.88 6.46 -1.09
CA TRP A 17 4.51 6.89 -0.84
C TRP A 17 3.52 6.34 -1.88
N LEU A 18 3.88 6.37 -3.17
CA LEU A 18 3.06 5.80 -4.24
C LEU A 18 2.86 4.29 -4.07
N LEU A 19 3.91 3.56 -3.69
CA LEU A 19 3.82 2.13 -3.40
C LEU A 19 2.89 1.85 -2.21
N SER A 20 3.03 2.61 -1.12
CA SER A 20 2.17 2.51 0.06
C SER A 20 0.71 2.78 -0.29
N LEU A 21 0.41 3.84 -1.04
CA LEU A 21 -0.94 4.15 -1.50
C LEU A 21 -1.53 3.03 -2.37
N ALA A 22 -0.76 2.51 -3.32
CA ALA A 22 -1.22 1.45 -4.20
C ALA A 22 -1.62 0.19 -3.41
N PHE A 23 -0.82 -0.20 -2.41
CA PHE A 23 -1.09 -1.37 -1.58
C PHE A 23 -2.16 -1.11 -0.51
N TYR A 24 -2.29 0.11 -0.01
CA TYR A 24 -3.40 0.53 0.84
C TYR A 24 -4.74 0.35 0.13
N PHE A 25 -4.86 0.87 -1.10
CA PHE A 25 -6.06 0.66 -1.91
C PHE A 25 -6.24 -0.81 -2.31
N GLY A 26 -5.16 -1.53 -2.61
CA GLY A 26 -5.20 -2.98 -2.83
C GLY A 26 -5.84 -3.72 -1.66
N ALA A 27 -5.47 -3.41 -0.42
CA ALA A 27 -6.09 -3.99 0.77
C ALA A 27 -7.57 -3.62 0.90
N ARG A 28 -7.93 -2.35 0.61
CA ARG A 28 -9.32 -1.86 0.66
C ARG A 28 -10.23 -2.47 -0.41
N PHE A 29 -9.66 -2.91 -1.53
CA PHE A 29 -10.34 -3.66 -2.60
C PHE A 29 -10.23 -5.19 -2.41
N SER A 30 -9.76 -5.64 -1.25
CA SER A 30 -9.64 -7.06 -0.92
C SER A 30 -8.74 -7.86 -1.87
N PHE A 31 -7.64 -7.25 -2.36
CA PHE A 31 -6.67 -7.93 -3.22
C PHE A 31 -6.07 -9.14 -2.51
N ASP A 32 -6.14 -10.30 -3.16
CA ASP A 32 -5.52 -11.51 -2.68
C ASP A 32 -4.00 -11.52 -2.96
N LYS A 33 -3.32 -12.63 -2.67
CA LYS A 33 -1.87 -12.76 -2.92
C LYS A 33 -1.52 -12.64 -4.40
N THR A 34 -2.38 -13.12 -5.29
CA THR A 34 -2.19 -13.10 -6.75
C THR A 34 -2.36 -11.68 -7.27
N ASP A 35 -3.39 -10.97 -6.84
CA ASP A 35 -3.67 -9.58 -7.22
C ASP A 35 -2.55 -8.65 -6.78
N ARG A 36 -2.07 -8.79 -5.54
CA ARG A 36 -0.93 -8.02 -5.03
C ARG A 36 0.33 -8.26 -5.86
N LYS A 37 0.59 -9.51 -6.27
CA LYS A 37 1.73 -9.83 -7.14
C LYS A 37 1.57 -9.22 -8.53
N ARG A 38 0.36 -9.26 -9.09
CA ARG A 38 0.05 -8.63 -10.38
C ARG A 38 0.23 -7.11 -10.32
N LEU A 39 -0.28 -6.46 -9.28
CA LEU A 39 -0.11 -5.02 -9.05
C LEU A 39 1.36 -4.64 -8.95
N PHE A 40 2.14 -5.36 -8.14
CA PHE A 40 3.57 -5.13 -8.01
C PHE A 40 4.32 -5.24 -9.34
N ASN A 41 4.00 -6.26 -10.15
CA ASN A 41 4.60 -6.41 -11.47
C ASN A 41 4.24 -5.24 -12.40
N LEU A 42 2.99 -4.79 -12.40
CA LEU A 42 2.56 -3.64 -13.22
C LEU A 42 3.27 -2.35 -12.82
N ILE A 43 3.47 -2.11 -11.53
CA ILE A 43 4.22 -0.95 -11.02
C ILE A 43 5.68 -1.01 -11.49
N ASN A 44 6.32 -2.18 -11.42
CA ASN A 44 7.73 -2.36 -11.78
C ASN A 44 8.02 -2.41 -13.29
N GLU A 45 7.00 -2.41 -14.15
CA GLU A 45 7.22 -2.19 -15.59
C GLU A 45 7.50 -0.72 -15.93
N LEU A 46 7.31 0.19 -14.98
CA LEU A 46 7.61 1.61 -15.12
C LEU A 46 8.91 1.96 -14.38
N PRO A 47 9.70 2.93 -14.90
CA PRO A 47 10.81 3.47 -14.13
C PRO A 47 10.28 4.22 -12.91
N THR A 48 11.00 4.11 -11.80
CA THR A 48 10.75 4.89 -10.60
C THR A 48 10.94 6.39 -10.87
N VAL A 49 10.30 7.24 -10.07
CA VAL A 49 10.50 8.69 -10.14
C VAL A 49 11.98 9.01 -9.91
N TYR A 50 12.63 8.33 -8.98
CA TYR A 50 14.06 8.45 -8.73
C TYR A 50 14.90 8.13 -9.98
N GLU A 51 14.62 7.04 -10.69
CA GLU A 51 15.35 6.67 -11.91
C GLU A 51 15.14 7.69 -13.04
N VAL A 52 13.96 8.30 -13.13
CA VAL A 52 13.69 9.37 -14.09
C VAL A 52 14.48 10.64 -13.72
N VAL A 53 14.45 11.05 -12.45
CA VAL A 53 15.12 12.27 -11.96
C VAL A 53 16.65 12.15 -12.04
N THR A 54 17.21 10.98 -11.72
CA THR A 54 18.66 10.73 -11.79
C THR A 54 19.14 10.38 -13.20
N GLY A 55 18.22 10.19 -14.15
CA GLY A 55 18.54 9.77 -15.51
C GLY A 55 18.95 8.30 -15.65
N ALA A 56 18.84 7.49 -14.59
CA ALA A 56 19.11 6.05 -14.61
C ALA A 56 18.11 5.27 -15.49
N ALA A 57 16.88 5.77 -15.67
CA ALA A 57 15.84 5.15 -16.50
C ALA A 57 16.27 4.95 -17.96
N LYS A 58 17.08 5.88 -18.51
CA LYS A 58 17.58 5.79 -19.89
C LYS A 58 18.59 4.65 -20.09
N LYS A 59 19.21 4.15 -19.03
CA LYS A 59 20.15 3.00 -19.10
C LYS A 59 19.40 1.66 -19.18
N GLN A 60 18.29 1.50 -18.45
CA GLN A 60 17.56 0.23 -18.39
C GLN A 60 16.86 -0.15 -19.71
N VAL A 61 16.33 0.83 -20.46
CA VAL A 61 15.69 0.58 -21.77
C VAL A 61 16.68 0.00 -22.78
N LYS A 62 17.96 0.38 -22.69
CA LYS A 62 19.03 -0.09 -23.59
C LYS A 62 19.47 -1.53 -23.28
N GLU A 63 19.36 -1.97 -22.02
CA GLU A 63 19.71 -3.34 -21.61
C GLU A 63 18.53 -4.32 -21.81
N LYS A 64 17.29 -3.92 -21.51
CA LYS A 64 16.09 -4.78 -21.63
C LYS A 64 15.77 -5.17 -23.09
N SER A 65 16.24 -4.39 -24.08
CA SER A 65 16.13 -4.72 -25.51
C SER A 65 17.13 -5.76 -26.03
N SER A 66 18.11 -6.17 -25.21
CA SER A 66 19.22 -7.03 -25.64
C SER A 66 19.12 -8.49 -25.22
N VAL A 67 18.09 -8.87 -24.44
CA VAL A 67 17.94 -10.24 -23.92
C VAL A 67 16.59 -10.83 -24.33
N SER A 68 16.51 -11.31 -25.57
CA SER A 68 15.53 -12.32 -25.97
C SER A 68 16.12 -13.19 -27.08
N ASN A 69 16.51 -14.41 -26.71
CA ASN A 69 16.45 -15.66 -27.49
C ASN A 69 17.35 -16.72 -26.83
N ASN A 70 16.78 -17.62 -26.03
CA ASN A 70 16.69 -19.03 -26.42
C ASN A 70 15.92 -19.87 -25.39
N SER A 71 14.94 -20.61 -25.91
CA SER A 71 14.29 -21.75 -25.30
C SER A 71 15.23 -22.97 -25.22
N GLY A 72 15.19 -23.73 -24.13
CA GLY A 72 15.87 -25.03 -24.07
C GLY A 72 15.82 -25.70 -22.70
N SER A 73 14.99 -26.72 -22.58
CA SER A 73 14.67 -27.51 -21.39
C SER A 73 15.74 -28.51 -20.90
N LYS A 74 15.63 -28.85 -19.61
CA LYS A 74 15.84 -30.17 -18.95
C LYS A 74 17.20 -30.57 -18.31
N SER A 75 17.07 -30.94 -17.02
CA SER A 75 17.62 -32.12 -16.32
C SER A 75 18.94 -32.05 -15.53
N LYS A 76 18.78 -31.93 -14.19
CA LYS A 76 19.34 -32.69 -13.05
C LYS A 76 20.47 -33.73 -13.35
N SER A 77 21.59 -33.63 -12.61
CA SER A 77 22.19 -34.76 -11.84
C SER A 77 23.29 -34.25 -10.87
N SER A 78 23.67 -35.10 -9.92
CA SER A 78 24.27 -34.79 -8.62
C SER A 78 25.68 -35.38 -8.49
N SER A 79 26.60 -34.74 -7.75
CA SER A 79 27.65 -35.43 -6.98
C SER A 79 28.40 -34.53 -5.98
N LYS A 80 27.96 -34.62 -4.71
CA LYS A 80 28.68 -34.94 -3.45
C LYS A 80 30.15 -34.52 -3.19
N ALA A 81 30.33 -34.10 -1.92
CA ALA A 81 31.53 -34.13 -1.03
C ALA A 81 32.36 -32.80 -1.01
N ARG A 82 32.90 -32.29 0.11
CA ARG A 82 33.10 -32.74 1.51
C ARG A 82 33.49 -31.51 2.35
N ALA A 83 33.09 -31.45 3.62
CA ALA A 83 33.61 -30.50 4.61
C ALA A 83 35.06 -30.87 5.03
N PRO A 84 35.79 -29.94 5.68
CA PRO A 84 35.98 -30.10 7.12
C PRO A 84 35.86 -28.80 7.95
N GLU A 85 35.47 -28.98 9.20
CA GLU A 85 35.40 -27.98 10.28
C GLU A 85 36.80 -27.61 10.81
N THR A 86 36.96 -26.42 11.39
CA THR A 86 37.54 -26.22 12.74
C THR A 86 37.55 -24.74 13.20
N GLN A 87 36.81 -24.48 14.28
CA GLN A 87 37.21 -23.71 15.48
C GLN A 87 37.49 -22.18 15.45
N SER A 88 36.49 -21.44 15.95
CA SER A 88 36.52 -20.67 17.22
C SER A 88 36.98 -19.20 17.27
N ARG A 89 36.07 -18.35 17.78
CA ARG A 89 36.19 -17.35 18.89
C ARG A 89 35.63 -15.94 18.57
N GLN A 90 34.68 -15.52 19.43
CA GLN A 90 34.22 -14.13 19.64
C GLN A 90 35.31 -13.29 20.35
N PRO A 91 35.11 -11.95 20.53
CA PRO A 91 34.46 -11.48 21.76
C PRO A 91 33.49 -10.28 21.62
N LYS A 92 32.72 -10.05 22.70
CA LYS A 92 31.78 -8.96 23.02
C LYS A 92 32.47 -7.79 23.78
N ALA A 93 31.70 -6.70 23.94
CA ALA A 93 31.73 -5.64 24.97
C ALA A 93 32.59 -4.39 24.65
N ALA A 94 32.30 -3.16 25.09
CA ALA A 94 31.14 -2.44 25.62
C ALA A 94 31.56 -0.95 25.81
N LEU A 95 30.57 -0.05 26.00
CA LEU A 95 30.59 1.25 26.74
C LEU A 95 30.43 2.57 25.95
N GLN A 96 29.37 3.29 26.36
CA GLN A 96 28.97 4.72 26.24
C GLN A 96 29.86 5.62 27.16
N PRO A 97 29.64 6.95 27.44
CA PRO A 97 28.52 7.90 27.15
C PRO A 97 28.99 9.30 26.62
N LYS A 98 28.19 10.34 26.35
CA LYS A 98 27.27 11.08 27.25
C LYS A 98 26.55 12.25 26.50
N ASP A 99 25.26 12.44 26.81
CA ASP A 99 24.37 13.65 26.92
C ASP A 99 24.63 14.86 25.99
N GLU A 100 23.63 15.57 25.42
CA GLU A 100 22.67 16.43 26.12
C GLU A 100 21.27 16.51 25.44
N GLU A 101 20.31 16.85 26.29
CA GLU A 101 18.84 16.91 26.25
C GLU A 101 18.28 18.15 25.53
N GLU A 102 17.25 18.00 24.69
CA GLU A 102 16.01 18.83 24.52
C GLU A 102 15.07 18.00 23.60
N GLY A 103 13.79 17.71 23.82
CA GLY A 103 12.75 18.25 24.68
C GLY A 103 11.47 18.35 23.85
N LEU A 104 10.56 17.36 23.97
CA LEU A 104 9.13 17.33 23.54
C LEU A 104 8.81 17.63 22.05
N GLU A 105 7.98 16.89 21.32
CA GLU A 105 6.64 16.38 21.63
C GLU A 105 6.40 15.05 20.88
N GLU A 106 5.90 14.05 21.60
CA GLU A 106 5.22 12.90 21.00
C GLU A 106 3.89 13.42 20.41
N HIS A 107 3.81 13.57 19.09
CA HIS A 107 2.50 13.69 18.46
C HIS A 107 1.93 12.28 18.35
N GLU A 108 1.09 11.96 19.33
CA GLU A 108 0.22 10.80 19.34
C GLU A 108 -0.55 10.69 18.02
N ASP A 109 -0.71 9.43 17.62
CA ASP A 109 -1.58 8.96 16.56
C ASP A 109 -2.96 9.61 16.62
N ASP A 110 -3.35 10.32 15.56
CA ASP A 110 -4.76 10.53 15.22
C ASP A 110 -4.90 10.67 13.69
N GLU A 111 -4.36 9.69 12.97
CA GLU A 111 -4.78 9.38 11.60
C GLU A 111 -6.21 8.81 11.66
N HIS A 112 -7.17 9.69 11.97
CA HIS A 112 -8.58 9.40 11.86
C HIS A 112 -8.87 9.11 10.38
N GLY A 113 -8.95 7.82 10.05
CA GLY A 113 -9.55 7.35 8.82
C GLY A 113 -11.01 7.79 8.77
N GLU A 114 -11.23 9.04 8.40
CA GLU A 114 -12.56 9.63 8.25
C GLU A 114 -13.34 8.77 7.26
N ALA A 115 -14.34 8.06 7.78
CA ALA A 115 -15.25 7.29 6.95
C ALA A 115 -15.88 8.25 5.92
N MET A 116 -15.66 8.00 4.63
CA MET A 116 -16.24 8.81 3.57
C MET A 116 -17.64 8.31 3.23
N CYS A 117 -18.61 9.23 3.11
CA CYS A 117 -19.97 8.88 2.73
C CYS A 117 -20.05 8.44 1.27
N GLY A 118 -20.55 7.21 1.02
CA GLY A 118 -20.68 6.65 -0.32
C GLY A 118 -21.70 7.32 -1.24
N ALA A 119 -22.40 8.36 -0.78
CA ALA A 119 -23.36 9.15 -1.57
C ALA A 119 -22.89 10.59 -1.85
N CYS A 120 -22.28 11.28 -0.89
CA CYS A 120 -21.81 12.66 -1.06
C CYS A 120 -20.29 12.82 -1.13
N GLY A 121 -19.52 11.77 -0.84
CA GLY A 121 -18.06 11.78 -0.89
C GLY A 121 -17.38 12.60 0.20
N ASP A 122 -18.14 13.02 1.20
CA ASP A 122 -17.70 13.91 2.28
C ASP A 122 -17.64 13.13 3.61
N SER A 123 -16.75 13.55 4.49
CA SER A 123 -16.59 13.09 5.88
C SER A 123 -17.22 14.03 6.90
N ASN A 124 -17.72 15.20 6.45
CA ASN A 124 -18.30 16.22 7.29
C ASN A 124 -19.47 15.70 8.16
N GLY A 125 -19.15 15.39 9.42
CA GLY A 125 -20.13 15.25 10.48
C GLY A 125 -19.64 14.42 11.66
N ALA A 126 -18.86 15.02 12.56
CA ALA A 126 -18.59 14.46 13.90
C ALA A 126 -19.87 14.24 14.74
N ASP A 127 -21.03 14.70 14.26
CA ASP A 127 -22.34 14.57 14.92
C ASP A 127 -23.46 14.11 13.94
N GLU A 128 -23.11 13.42 12.85
CA GLU A 128 -24.11 12.92 11.90
C GLU A 128 -24.37 11.41 12.08
N PHE A 129 -25.63 10.99 11.98
CA PHE A 129 -25.99 9.56 12.00
C PHE A 129 -25.54 8.86 10.71
N TRP A 130 -24.91 7.68 10.85
CA TRP A 130 -24.42 6.86 9.74
C TRP A 130 -25.09 5.48 9.67
N ILE A 131 -25.21 4.94 8.46
CA ILE A 131 -25.72 3.59 8.19
C ILE A 131 -24.87 2.85 7.15
N CYS A 132 -24.58 1.57 7.39
CA CYS A 132 -23.80 0.70 6.50
C CYS A 132 -24.71 -0.17 5.63
N CYS A 133 -24.43 -0.26 4.33
CA CYS A 133 -25.17 -1.09 3.38
C CYS A 133 -24.72 -2.56 3.42
N ASP A 134 -25.63 -3.51 3.61
CA ASP A 134 -25.33 -4.95 3.68
C ASP A 134 -24.91 -5.59 2.34
N ILE A 135 -24.95 -4.85 1.23
CA ILE A 135 -24.61 -5.36 -0.10
C ILE A 135 -23.24 -4.88 -0.57
N CYS A 136 -22.88 -3.64 -0.30
CA CYS A 136 -21.61 -3.05 -0.76
C CYS A 136 -20.71 -2.60 0.38
N GLU A 137 -21.14 -2.78 1.63
CA GLU A 137 -20.38 -2.50 2.85
C GLU A 137 -19.90 -1.04 2.96
N LYS A 138 -20.50 -0.13 2.19
CA LYS A 138 -20.23 1.30 2.23
C LYS A 138 -21.07 1.99 3.30
N TRP A 139 -20.47 3.02 3.90
CA TRP A 139 -21.07 3.88 4.90
C TRP A 139 -21.71 5.11 4.27
N PHE A 140 -22.85 5.55 4.83
CA PHE A 140 -23.61 6.69 4.34
C PHE A 140 -24.13 7.53 5.50
N HIS A 141 -24.10 8.85 5.37
CA HIS A 141 -24.91 9.72 6.22
C HIS A 141 -26.40 9.36 6.05
N GLY A 142 -27.14 9.26 7.14
CA GLY A 142 -28.58 9.00 7.10
C GLY A 142 -29.33 10.01 6.23
N LYS A 143 -28.94 11.30 6.27
CA LYS A 143 -29.50 12.34 5.39
C LYS A 143 -29.28 12.06 3.91
N CYS A 144 -28.09 11.57 3.53
CA CYS A 144 -27.73 11.33 2.13
C CYS A 144 -28.52 10.17 1.52
N VAL A 145 -29.03 9.25 2.34
CA VAL A 145 -29.84 8.10 1.92
C VAL A 145 -31.28 8.13 2.43
N LYS A 146 -31.71 9.25 3.01
CA LYS A 146 -33.07 9.48 3.53
C LYS A 146 -33.51 8.43 4.58
N ILE A 147 -32.58 8.07 5.47
CA ILE A 147 -32.82 7.21 6.63
C ILE A 147 -32.61 8.02 7.91
N THR A 148 -33.62 8.01 8.78
CA THR A 148 -33.54 8.60 10.12
C THR A 148 -33.06 7.55 11.13
N PRO A 149 -32.45 7.97 12.27
CA PRO A 149 -32.03 7.04 13.33
C PRO A 149 -33.16 6.12 13.80
N ALA A 150 -34.35 6.68 14.09
CA ALA A 150 -35.53 5.91 14.49
C ALA A 150 -35.97 4.87 13.45
N ARG A 151 -35.78 5.15 12.15
CA ARG A 151 -36.05 4.18 11.09
C ARG A 151 -35.00 3.08 11.08
N ALA A 152 -33.74 3.41 11.31
CA ALA A 152 -32.63 2.46 11.30
C ALA A 152 -32.73 1.40 12.40
N GLU A 153 -33.27 1.75 13.58
CA GLU A 153 -33.54 0.80 14.68
C GLU A 153 -34.41 -0.39 14.25
N HIS A 154 -35.27 -0.20 13.24
CA HIS A 154 -36.21 -1.20 12.76
C HIS A 154 -35.76 -1.88 11.46
N ILE A 155 -34.61 -1.50 10.90
CA ILE A 155 -34.07 -2.10 9.67
C ILE A 155 -33.16 -3.27 10.04
N LYS A 156 -33.60 -4.50 9.73
CA LYS A 156 -32.76 -5.71 9.88
C LYS A 156 -31.66 -5.82 8.83
N GLN A 157 -31.95 -5.36 7.61
CA GLN A 157 -31.02 -5.36 6.49
C GLN A 157 -31.24 -4.10 5.66
N TYR A 158 -30.24 -3.24 5.61
CA TYR A 158 -30.22 -2.00 4.86
C TYR A 158 -29.54 -2.18 3.49
N LYS A 159 -30.24 -1.74 2.44
CA LYS A 159 -29.73 -1.71 1.07
C LYS A 159 -29.69 -0.27 0.57
N CYS A 160 -28.51 0.22 0.22
CA CYS A 160 -28.36 1.59 -0.29
C CYS A 160 -29.06 1.77 -1.65
N PRO A 161 -29.39 3.01 -2.06
CA PRO A 161 -30.09 3.28 -3.31
C PRO A 161 -29.43 2.65 -4.53
N SER A 162 -28.09 2.68 -4.61
CA SER A 162 -27.32 2.10 -5.72
C SER A 162 -27.44 0.58 -5.78
N CYS A 163 -27.44 -0.10 -4.64
CA CYS A 163 -27.65 -1.53 -4.59
C CYS A 163 -29.13 -1.88 -4.85
N SER A 164 -30.06 -1.04 -4.38
CA SER A 164 -31.50 -1.27 -4.52
C SER A 164 -31.98 -1.24 -5.97
N SER A 165 -31.47 -0.29 -6.77
CA SER A 165 -31.77 -0.17 -8.20
C SER A 165 -31.11 -1.25 -9.06
N ASN A 166 -30.06 -1.92 -8.57
CA ASN A 166 -29.30 -2.90 -9.35
C ASN A 166 -29.95 -4.30 -9.35
N LYS A 167 -31.17 -4.42 -9.89
CA LYS A 167 -31.88 -5.70 -10.09
C LYS A 167 -31.47 -6.47 -11.36
N ARG A 168 -30.36 -6.10 -12.02
CA ARG A 168 -29.75 -6.83 -13.16
C ARG A 168 -28.24 -6.55 -13.08
N ALA A 169 -27.32 -7.50 -13.01
CA ALA A 169 -27.20 -8.66 -13.87
C ALA A 169 -26.82 -9.91 -13.07
N ARG A 170 -27.69 -10.91 -13.14
CA ARG A 170 -27.33 -12.33 -13.03
C ARG A 170 -27.33 -12.88 -14.45
#